data_AF-G2PHL5-F1
#
_entry.id   AF-G2PHL5-F1
#
_cell.length_a   1.000
_cell.length_b   1.000
_cell.length_c   1.000
_cell.angle_alpha   90.00
_cell.angle_beta   90.00
_cell.angle_gamma   90.00
#
_symmetry.space_group_name_H-M   'P 1'
#
loop_
_entity.id
_entity.type
_entity.pdbx_description
1 polymer ?
#
loop_
_entity_poly.entity_id
_entity_poly.type
_entity_poly.pdbx_seq_one_letter_code
_entity_poly.pdbx_strand_id
1 'polypeptide(L)'
;MTATLTASTALVPTGDRAPVENAVVGGIADGFGPETFLWVEFHRPDGGMRIKYVWTDGGQQLGDRIDSLAMTAGMDTADWLHVADRHEMVSSRGRLKIKAYPLRPVLADVQGGVRAPEELRESVRRLLRVAGEITGQVPRTLTPRWMGFGPVLANS
;
A
#
# COMPACT_ATOMS: atom_id res chain seq x y z
N MET A 1 16.93 19.78 44.13
CA MET A 1 16.77 19.39 42.72
C MET A 1 15.32 19.61 42.35
N THR A 2 15.04 20.58 41.50
CA THR A 2 13.67 20.98 41.12
C THR A 2 13.41 20.40 39.73
N ALA A 3 12.45 19.48 39.61
CA ALA A 3 12.07 18.89 38.34
C ALA A 3 11.14 19.85 37.59
N THR A 4 11.62 20.39 36.47
CA THR A 4 10.83 21.19 35.54
C THR A 4 9.88 20.26 34.78
N LEU A 5 8.57 20.37 35.05
CA LEU A 5 7.53 19.74 34.25
C LEU A 5 7.49 20.44 32.89
N THR A 6 7.96 19.76 31.84
CA THR A 6 7.76 20.17 30.45
C THR A 6 6.27 20.16 30.16
N ALA A 7 5.71 21.33 29.85
CA ALA A 7 4.31 21.49 29.50
C ALA A 7 3.97 20.58 28.31
N SER A 8 2.95 19.74 28.49
CA SER A 8 2.35 18.96 27.41
C SER A 8 1.75 19.93 26.39
N THR A 9 2.30 19.96 25.18
CA THR A 9 1.76 20.76 24.08
C THR A 9 0.35 20.27 23.77
N ALA A 10 -0.65 21.01 24.24
CA ALA A 10 -2.05 20.71 23.94
C ALA A 10 -2.27 20.84 22.43
N LEU A 11 -2.64 19.73 21.78
CA LEU A 11 -3.08 19.72 20.39
C LEU A 11 -4.39 20.52 20.31
N VAL A 12 -4.32 21.74 19.79
CA VAL A 12 -5.51 22.55 19.47
C VAL A 12 -6.34 21.77 18.45
N PRO A 13 -7.68 21.67 18.60
CA PRO A 13 -8.52 21.01 17.61
C PRO A 13 -8.45 21.76 16.27
N THR A 14 -7.58 21.32 15.38
CA THR A 14 -7.49 21.81 14.01
C THR A 14 -8.48 21.05 13.14
N GLY A 15 -9.16 21.76 12.22
CA GLY A 15 -9.93 21.11 11.16
C GLY A 15 -9.04 20.30 10.22
N ASP A 16 -7.74 20.60 10.20
CA ASP A 16 -6.72 19.78 9.55
C ASP A 16 -6.41 18.52 10.35
N ARG A 17 -6.76 17.36 9.78
CA ARG A 17 -6.53 16.04 10.36
C ARG A 17 -5.18 15.45 9.97
N ALA A 18 -4.44 16.07 9.05
CA ALA A 18 -3.19 15.53 8.54
C ALA A 18 -2.14 15.28 9.63
N PRO A 19 -1.93 16.15 10.63
CA PRO A 19 -0.94 15.91 11.69
C PRO A 19 -1.27 14.69 12.54
N VAL A 20 -2.54 14.49 12.88
CA VAL A 20 -3.00 13.34 13.67
C VAL A 20 -2.87 12.05 12.87
N GLU A 21 -3.27 12.05 11.60
CA GLU A 21 -3.12 10.88 10.73
C GLU A 21 -1.64 10.52 10.54
N ASN A 22 -0.75 11.50 10.41
CA ASN A 22 0.69 11.26 10.27
C ASN A 22 1.29 10.68 11.57
N ALA A 23 0.88 11.18 12.74
CA ALA A 23 1.32 10.62 14.03
C ALA A 23 0.83 9.17 14.22
N VAL A 24 -0.44 8.89 13.84
CA VAL A 24 -1.00 7.53 13.87
C VAL A 24 -0.24 6.62 12.91
N VAL A 25 0.04 7.07 11.69
CA VAL A 25 0.81 6.33 10.70
C VAL A 25 2.23 6.03 11.19
N GLY A 26 2.92 7.01 11.79
CA GLY A 26 4.24 6.81 12.38
C GLY A 26 4.23 5.73 13.44
N GLY A 27 3.30 5.82 14.40
CA GLY A 27 3.16 4.80 15.45
C GLY A 27 2.69 3.43 14.95
N ILE A 28 2.09 3.33 13.76
CA ILE A 28 1.82 2.04 13.11
C ILE A 28 3.12 1.47 12.54
N ALA A 29 3.93 2.28 11.85
CA ALA A 29 5.18 1.85 11.24
C ALA A 29 6.18 1.29 12.25
N ASP A 30 6.22 1.86 13.46
CA ASP A 30 7.05 1.38 14.58
C ASP A 30 6.76 -0.07 14.99
N GLY A 31 5.57 -0.59 14.65
CA GLY A 31 5.17 -1.98 14.93
C GLY A 31 5.63 -3.01 13.90
N PHE A 32 6.30 -2.59 12.82
CA PHE A 32 6.73 -3.48 11.73
C PHE A 32 8.25 -3.47 11.57
N GLY A 33 8.77 -4.57 11.03
CA GLY A 33 10.20 -4.70 10.72
C GLY A 33 10.64 -3.72 9.61
N PRO A 34 11.96 -3.58 9.39
CA PRO A 34 12.48 -2.79 8.28
C PRO A 34 11.98 -3.36 6.94
N GLU A 35 12.14 -2.57 5.87
CA GLU A 35 11.86 -3.01 4.50
C GLU A 35 10.42 -3.52 4.30
N THR A 36 9.46 -2.83 4.91
CA THR A 36 8.03 -3.17 4.83
C THR A 36 7.25 -2.03 4.19
N PHE A 37 6.41 -2.37 3.22
CA PHE A 37 5.40 -1.47 2.68
C PHE A 37 4.09 -1.65 3.44
N LEU A 38 3.47 -0.55 3.87
CA LEU A 38 2.20 -0.54 4.57
C LEU A 38 1.16 0.19 3.73
N TRP A 39 0.04 -0.49 3.49
CA TRP A 39 -1.18 0.07 2.94
C TRP A 39 -2.18 0.24 4.09
N VAL A 40 -2.38 1.48 4.51
CA VAL A 40 -3.23 1.83 5.65
C VAL A 40 -4.54 2.42 5.15
N GLU A 41 -5.63 1.71 5.41
CA GLU A 41 -7.01 2.09 5.06
C GLU A 41 -7.69 2.73 6.28
N PHE A 42 -8.03 4.02 6.16
CA PHE A 42 -8.82 4.77 7.14
C PHE A 42 -10.30 4.73 6.74
N HIS A 43 -11.10 3.93 7.45
CA HIS A 43 -12.54 3.86 7.23
C HIS A 43 -13.26 4.99 7.97
N ARG A 44 -14.08 5.75 7.24
CA ARG A 44 -14.88 6.84 7.78
C ARG A 44 -16.29 6.36 8.12
N PRO A 45 -16.96 6.97 9.12
CA PRO A 45 -18.34 6.60 9.49
C PRO A 45 -19.37 6.78 8.38
N ASP A 46 -19.10 7.68 7.43
CA ASP A 46 -19.95 7.97 6.28
C ASP A 46 -19.85 6.91 5.16
N GLY A 47 -19.09 5.83 5.39
CA GLY A 47 -18.83 4.79 4.40
C GLY A 47 -17.64 5.09 3.46
N GLY A 48 -17.01 6.26 3.58
CA GLY A 48 -15.83 6.61 2.81
C GLY A 48 -14.55 5.93 3.32
N MET A 49 -13.52 5.91 2.48
CA MET A 49 -12.19 5.40 2.82
C MET A 49 -11.11 6.37 2.35
N ARG A 50 -10.03 6.50 3.13
CA ARG A 50 -8.79 7.15 2.71
C ARG A 50 -7.64 6.16 2.85
N ILE A 51 -6.79 6.08 1.85
CA ILE A 51 -5.61 5.21 1.87
C ILE A 51 -4.38 6.07 2.13
N LYS A 52 -3.46 5.58 2.97
CA LYS A 52 -2.10 6.11 3.09
C LYS A 52 -1.08 4.98 2.89
N TYR A 53 -0.04 5.29 2.16
CA TYR A 53 1.11 4.44 1.96
C TYR A 53 2.24 4.86 2.89
N VAL A 54 2.90 3.87 3.47
CA VAL A 54 3.96 4.06 4.46
C VAL A 54 5.04 3.03 4.20
N TRP A 55 6.28 3.40 4.47
CA TRP A 55 7.43 2.52 4.35
C TRP A 55 8.22 2.57 5.65
N THR A 56 8.59 1.41 6.17
CA THR A 56 9.58 1.33 7.24
C THR A 56 10.99 1.53 6.67
N ASP A 57 11.99 1.60 7.55
CA ASP A 57 13.39 1.85 7.19
C ASP A 57 13.87 0.96 6.03
N GLY A 58 14.42 1.58 4.98
CA GLY A 58 14.87 0.89 3.76
C GLY A 58 13.75 0.45 2.79
N GLY A 59 12.48 0.54 3.20
CA GLY A 59 11.34 0.07 2.43
C GLY A 59 11.11 0.87 1.14
N GLN A 60 11.37 2.17 1.14
CA GLN A 60 11.22 2.99 -0.06
C GLN A 60 12.18 2.56 -1.17
N GLN A 61 13.47 2.46 -0.84
CA GLN A 61 14.52 2.10 -1.81
C GLN A 61 14.32 0.68 -2.33
N LEU A 62 13.92 -0.26 -1.45
CA LEU A 62 13.65 -1.63 -1.86
C LEU A 62 12.39 -1.73 -2.72
N GLY A 63 11.33 -0.99 -2.38
CA GLY A 63 10.10 -0.93 -3.16
C GLY A 63 10.35 -0.41 -4.58
N ASP A 64 11.08 0.70 -4.74
CA ASP A 64 11.40 1.26 -6.06
C ASP A 64 12.23 0.27 -6.90
N ARG A 65 13.14 -0.48 -6.25
CA ARG A 65 13.91 -1.53 -6.92
C ARG A 65 13.01 -2.68 -7.41
N ILE A 66 12.08 -3.14 -6.57
CA ILE A 66 11.11 -4.18 -6.95
C ILE A 66 10.30 -3.70 -8.15
N ASP A 67 9.81 -2.47 -8.12
CA ASP A 67 8.99 -1.90 -9.19
C ASP A 67 9.75 -1.79 -10.50
N SER A 68 11.00 -1.31 -10.46
CA SER A 68 11.85 -1.27 -11.65
C SER A 68 12.04 -2.67 -12.24
N LEU A 69 12.33 -3.68 -11.42
CA LEU A 69 12.52 -5.05 -11.89
C LEU A 69 11.23 -5.63 -12.50
N ALA A 70 10.10 -5.44 -11.83
CA ALA A 70 8.81 -5.93 -12.29
C ALA A 70 8.40 -5.27 -13.62
N MET A 71 8.56 -3.95 -13.74
CA MET A 71 8.29 -3.23 -14.99
C MET A 71 9.20 -3.70 -16.14
N THR A 72 10.51 -3.87 -15.88
CA THR A 72 11.44 -4.41 -16.89
C THR A 72 11.09 -5.83 -17.30
N ALA A 73 10.61 -6.66 -16.38
CA ALA A 73 10.15 -8.02 -16.65
C ALA A 73 8.75 -8.08 -17.29
N GLY A 74 8.10 -6.94 -17.53
CA GLY A 74 6.76 -6.86 -18.11
C GLY A 74 5.68 -7.48 -17.20
N MET A 75 5.84 -7.39 -15.88
CA MET A 75 4.80 -7.82 -14.95
C MET A 75 3.60 -6.88 -14.96
N ASP A 76 2.40 -7.43 -14.84
CA ASP A 76 1.13 -6.69 -14.86
C ASP A 76 0.49 -6.59 -13.46
N THR A 77 -0.70 -5.97 -13.34
CA THR A 77 -1.41 -5.90 -12.05
C THR A 77 -1.81 -7.27 -11.52
N ALA A 78 -2.09 -8.26 -12.38
CA ALA A 78 -2.46 -9.57 -11.89
C ALA A 78 -1.26 -10.22 -11.19
N ASP A 79 -0.07 -10.09 -11.79
CA ASP A 79 1.19 -10.52 -11.15
C ASP A 79 1.42 -9.78 -9.82
N TRP A 80 1.17 -8.46 -9.77
CA TRP A 80 1.28 -7.68 -8.53
C TRP A 80 0.35 -8.22 -7.44
N LEU A 81 -0.93 -8.44 -7.77
CA LEU A 81 -1.93 -8.95 -6.82
C LEU A 81 -1.54 -10.34 -6.32
N HIS A 82 -1.07 -11.20 -7.21
CA HIS A 82 -0.64 -12.55 -6.86
C HIS A 82 0.56 -12.54 -5.90
N VAL A 83 1.58 -11.74 -6.18
CA VAL A 83 2.76 -11.63 -5.31
C VAL A 83 2.40 -10.94 -4.00
N ALA A 84 1.60 -9.87 -4.03
CA ALA A 84 1.19 -9.15 -2.83
C ALA A 84 0.38 -10.03 -1.86
N ASP A 85 -0.62 -10.77 -2.38
CA ASP A 85 -1.51 -11.63 -1.59
C ASP A 85 -0.74 -12.72 -0.82
N ARG A 86 0.31 -13.28 -1.44
CA ARG A 86 1.16 -14.32 -0.82
C ARG A 86 1.91 -13.84 0.43
N HIS A 87 2.24 -12.55 0.49
CA HIS A 87 3.04 -11.96 1.55
C HIS A 87 2.25 -10.93 2.38
N GLU A 88 0.95 -10.82 2.16
CA GLU A 88 0.10 -9.87 2.86
C GLU A 88 -0.10 -10.29 4.32
N MET A 89 0.18 -9.36 5.22
CA MET A 89 -0.18 -9.47 6.63
C MET A 89 -1.25 -8.42 6.97
N VAL A 90 -2.44 -8.88 7.34
CA VAL A 90 -3.57 -7.99 7.64
C VAL A 90 -3.76 -7.85 9.14
N SER A 91 -3.89 -6.61 9.62
CA SER A 91 -4.31 -6.30 10.98
C SER A 91 -5.30 -5.14 11.00
N SER A 92 -6.03 -4.99 12.10
CA SER A 92 -7.02 -3.93 12.26
C SER A 92 -6.84 -3.23 13.60
N ARG A 93 -7.00 -1.91 13.62
CA ARG A 93 -6.97 -1.08 14.84
C ARG A 93 -8.08 -0.04 14.80
N GLY A 94 -9.18 -0.33 15.48
CA GLY A 94 -10.37 0.53 15.46
C GLY A 94 -10.93 0.65 14.05
N ARG A 95 -10.86 1.84 13.45
CA ARG A 95 -11.31 2.12 12.07
C ARG A 95 -10.22 2.00 11.01
N LEU A 96 -9.06 1.49 11.40
CA LEU A 96 -7.93 1.29 10.51
C LEU A 96 -7.83 -0.17 10.12
N LYS A 97 -7.69 -0.45 8.83
CA LYS A 97 -7.19 -1.72 8.32
C LYS A 97 -5.78 -1.49 7.80
N ILE A 98 -4.83 -2.29 8.25
CA ILE A 98 -3.41 -2.17 7.92
C ILE A 98 -3.03 -3.45 7.19
N LYS A 99 -2.57 -3.30 5.96
CA LYS A 99 -1.97 -4.39 5.20
C LYS A 99 -0.47 -4.13 5.13
N ALA A 100 0.31 -5.07 5.61
CA ALA A 100 1.76 -5.00 5.61
C ALA A 100 2.33 -6.03 4.64
N TYR A 101 3.31 -5.58 3.86
CA TYR A 101 3.98 -6.39 2.84
C TYR A 101 5.49 -6.33 3.10
N PRO A 102 6.07 -7.37 3.72
CA PRO A 102 7.51 -7.50 3.83
C PRO A 102 8.12 -7.58 2.43
N LEU A 103 9.00 -6.64 2.09
CA LEU A 103 9.45 -6.46 0.71
C LEU A 103 10.54 -7.45 0.29
N ARG A 104 11.26 -8.07 1.23
CA ARG A 104 12.30 -9.07 0.91
C ARG A 104 11.72 -10.33 0.26
N PRO A 105 10.67 -10.97 0.80
CA PRO A 105 9.96 -12.05 0.11
C PRO A 105 9.37 -11.63 -1.24
N VAL A 106 8.78 -10.43 -1.32
CA VAL A 106 8.24 -9.88 -2.58
C VAL A 106 9.33 -9.75 -3.64
N LEU A 107 10.51 -9.20 -3.27
CA LEU A 107 11.66 -9.12 -4.17
C LEU A 107 12.07 -10.51 -4.66
N ALA A 108 12.10 -11.52 -3.77
CA ALA A 108 12.46 -12.88 -4.15
C ALA A 108 11.49 -13.47 -5.20
N ASP A 109 10.18 -13.26 -5.03
CA ASP A 109 9.18 -13.72 -6.00
C ASP A 109 9.32 -12.99 -7.35
N VAL A 110 9.55 -11.67 -7.34
CA VAL A 110 9.79 -10.89 -8.57
C VAL A 110 11.07 -11.34 -9.28
N GLN A 111 12.16 -11.54 -8.55
CA GLN A 111 13.43 -12.04 -9.12
C GLN A 111 13.31 -13.48 -9.62
N GLY A 112 12.51 -14.31 -8.96
CA GLY A 112 12.17 -15.65 -9.39
C GLY A 112 11.21 -15.71 -10.58
N GLY A 113 10.69 -14.56 -11.03
CA GLY A 113 9.77 -14.47 -12.16
C GLY A 113 8.39 -15.08 -11.86
N VAL A 114 7.96 -15.09 -10.60
CA VAL A 114 6.63 -15.59 -10.20
C VAL A 114 5.54 -14.80 -10.92
N ARG A 115 4.61 -15.50 -11.57
CA ARG A 115 3.49 -14.92 -12.32
C ARG A 115 2.16 -15.33 -11.75
N ALA A 116 1.16 -14.47 -11.94
CA ALA A 116 -0.21 -14.81 -11.66
C ALA A 116 -0.71 -15.95 -12.56
N PRO A 117 -1.51 -16.88 -12.01
CA PRO A 117 -2.25 -17.85 -12.81
C PRO A 117 -3.22 -17.13 -13.75
N GLU A 118 -3.52 -17.75 -14.89
CA GLU A 118 -4.33 -17.11 -15.93
C GLU A 118 -5.77 -16.84 -15.45
N GLU A 119 -6.31 -17.66 -14.57
CA GLU A 119 -7.63 -17.47 -13.97
C GLU A 119 -7.74 -16.16 -13.17
N LEU A 120 -6.66 -15.79 -12.47
CA LEU A 120 -6.60 -14.52 -11.75
C LEU A 120 -6.51 -13.35 -12.75
N ARG A 121 -5.70 -13.49 -13.79
CA ARG A 121 -5.57 -12.47 -14.84
C ARG A 121 -6.89 -12.21 -15.57
N GLU A 122 -7.62 -13.27 -15.91
CA GLU A 122 -8.97 -13.17 -16.48
C GLU A 122 -9.97 -12.54 -15.52
N SER A 123 -9.89 -12.85 -14.22
CA SER A 123 -10.74 -12.23 -13.21
C SER A 123 -10.50 -10.72 -13.11
N VAL A 124 -9.24 -10.28 -13.16
CA VAL A 124 -8.87 -8.85 -13.20
C VAL A 124 -9.40 -8.18 -14.47
N ARG A 125 -9.20 -8.80 -15.65
CA ARG A 125 -9.74 -8.28 -16.93
C ARG A 125 -11.26 -8.13 -16.89
N ARG A 126 -11.97 -9.10 -16.32
CA ARG A 126 -13.43 -9.06 -16.15
C ARG A 126 -13.84 -7.92 -15.22
N LEU A 127 -13.17 -7.77 -14.08
CA LEU A 127 -13.45 -6.69 -13.14
C LEU A 127 -13.29 -5.32 -13.81
N LEU A 128 -12.22 -5.09 -14.55
CA LEU A 128 -11.99 -3.83 -15.27
C LEU A 128 -13.05 -3.55 -16.33
N ARG A 129 -13.53 -4.59 -17.03
CA ARG A 129 -14.62 -4.46 -17.99
C ARG A 129 -15.91 -4.01 -17.32
N VAL A 130 -16.30 -4.69 -16.24
CA VAL A 130 -17.51 -4.35 -15.46
C VAL A 130 -17.39 -2.94 -14.86
N ALA A 131 -16.23 -2.58 -14.31
CA ALA A 131 -15.99 -1.23 -13.81
C ALA A 131 -16.14 -0.19 -14.92
N GLY A 132 -15.65 -0.48 -16.12
CA GLY A 132 -15.82 0.38 -17.28
C GLY A 132 -17.28 0.53 -17.72
N GLU A 133 -18.05 -0.55 -17.73
CA GLU A 133 -19.48 -0.54 -18.03
C GLU A 133 -20.27 0.30 -17.02
N ILE A 134 -19.99 0.15 -15.73
CA ILE A 134 -20.67 0.90 -14.65
C ILE A 134 -20.33 2.40 -14.71
N THR A 135 -19.08 2.73 -15.00
CA THR A 135 -18.61 4.13 -14.99
C THR A 135 -18.77 4.84 -16.34
N GLY A 136 -19.17 4.11 -17.39
CA GLY A 136 -19.18 4.60 -18.77
C GLY A 136 -17.78 4.87 -19.33
N GLN A 137 -16.72 4.38 -18.68
CA GLN A 137 -15.34 4.57 -19.09
C GLN A 137 -14.81 3.31 -19.79
N VAL A 138 -14.25 3.44 -20.99
CA VAL A 138 -13.56 2.33 -21.63
C VAL A 138 -12.13 2.27 -21.08
N PRO A 139 -11.69 1.15 -20.46
CA PRO A 139 -10.31 1.01 -20.02
C PRO A 139 -9.36 1.23 -21.20
N ARG A 140 -8.38 2.12 -21.04
CA ARG A 140 -7.37 2.37 -22.08
C ARG A 140 -6.57 1.12 -22.42
N THR A 141 -6.39 0.22 -21.45
CA THR A 141 -5.77 -1.10 -21.63
C THR A 141 -6.56 -2.14 -20.82
N LEU A 142 -6.66 -3.36 -21.35
CA LEU A 142 -7.20 -4.51 -20.61
C LEU A 142 -6.12 -5.24 -19.80
N THR A 143 -4.85 -4.92 -20.03
CA THR A 143 -3.71 -5.36 -19.21
C THR A 143 -3.30 -4.17 -18.35
N PRO A 144 -3.80 -4.09 -17.10
CA PRO A 144 -3.46 -3.00 -16.21
C PRO A 144 -1.98 -3.10 -15.78
N ARG A 145 -1.36 -1.95 -15.52
CA ARG A 145 0.07 -1.86 -15.21
C ARG A 145 0.36 -2.35 -13.78
N TRP A 146 1.58 -2.85 -13.56
CA TRP A 146 2.12 -3.05 -12.22
C TRP A 146 1.79 -1.86 -11.29
N MET A 147 1.25 -2.13 -10.09
CA MET A 147 0.71 -1.07 -9.22
C MET A 147 1.75 -0.41 -8.31
N GLY A 148 2.88 -1.07 -8.09
CA GLY A 148 3.99 -0.53 -7.32
C GLY A 148 4.00 -0.91 -5.84
N PHE A 149 5.20 -1.08 -5.30
CA PHE A 149 5.50 -1.14 -3.87
C PHE A 149 6.36 0.04 -3.43
N GLY A 150 7.08 0.68 -4.34
CA GLY A 150 7.92 1.85 -4.11
C GLY A 150 7.15 3.16 -4.23
N PRO A 151 7.59 4.23 -3.55
CA PRO A 151 6.92 5.52 -3.58
C PRO A 151 6.85 6.16 -4.97
N VAL A 152 7.79 5.85 -5.88
CA VAL A 152 7.79 6.44 -7.23
C VAL A 152 6.55 6.03 -8.01
N LEU A 153 6.11 4.78 -7.86
CA LEU A 153 4.96 4.24 -8.59
C LEU A 153 3.69 4.23 -7.74
N ALA A 154 3.78 3.92 -6.44
CA ALA A 154 2.60 3.89 -5.57
C ALA A 154 1.95 5.27 -5.39
N ASN A 155 2.71 6.36 -5.55
CA ASN A 155 2.18 7.73 -5.44
C ASN A 155 1.94 8.41 -6.81
N SER A 156 2.08 7.68 -7.93
CA SER A 156 1.94 8.26 -9.29
C SER A 156 0.49 8.47 -9.74
#